data_AF-A0AB34G392-F1
#
_entry.id   AF-A0AB34G392-F1
#
_cell.length_a   1.000
_cell.length_b   1.000
_cell.length_c   1.000
_cell.angle_alpha   90.00
_cell.angle_beta   90.00
_cell.angle_gamma   90.00
#
_symmetry.space_group_name_H-M   'P 1'
#
loop_
_entity.id
_entity.type
_entity.pdbx_description
1 polymer ?
#
loop_
_entity_poly.entity_id
_entity_poly.type
_entity_poly.pdbx_seq_one_letter_code
_entity_poly.pdbx_strand_id
1 'polypeptide(L)'
;MSLLYSKTQEKYYTTIVERYMTFCSDAGQRDELLRRFSSLAIGEAAGSRSAPASPSVEALENPANTKALSDVMSGLRKLREGIVASKRADDFAVQVYLFCIRLSVLAKQPESYHPAILYLLRELHPQQPLTSVELDEVVGYLVLDAACRRRQLAEAFALRQRYGLRDAKVSAALAALVHDNSLLFHRVKRAVDGHKARVMEWAEAGVRMHALKSIGKTYMSVDMGFLERMTGSTWDELKTNDGVGWELEQERVVIRRPRARTDEPAIEIKVKSETFTIHKSILTKNSEYFDTCLNRPYAEAWDNRVEFDDIEPKYMAYYLGLAASYSTIVPHSPPSPLDNPEAEPRRAPMRDYVEVYKLCDRFMSKEMGDFIVECLYAAIGDGHRALYRSQADTGLQKIVTNDFADAFEALLREHPRQAQLGDLMIRYFADGVNYKSWMECVDEVMNRPHFVGHVSKRFAFKLADQADSRGKIRRRELRGP
;
A
#
# COMPACT_ATOMS: atom_id res chain seq x y z
N MET A 1 -9.50 28.04 -56.35
CA MET A 1 -8.28 27.81 -57.16
C MET A 1 -7.81 26.39 -56.93
N SER A 2 -7.56 25.63 -57.99
CA SER A 2 -7.09 24.23 -57.86
C SER A 2 -5.64 24.21 -57.35
N LEU A 3 -5.41 23.63 -56.16
CA LEU A 3 -4.09 23.50 -55.51
C LEU A 3 -3.22 22.38 -56.13
N LEU A 4 -3.47 22.00 -57.38
CA LEU A 4 -2.73 20.95 -58.08
C LEU A 4 -1.37 21.40 -58.63
N TYR A 5 -1.15 22.72 -58.76
CA TYR A 5 0.08 23.28 -59.33
C TYR A 5 1.07 23.71 -58.24
N SER A 6 2.34 23.30 -58.35
CA SER A 6 3.40 23.55 -57.36
C SER A 6 3.61 25.02 -57.03
N LYS A 7 3.61 25.92 -58.03
CA LYS A 7 3.75 27.37 -57.82
C LYS A 7 2.56 27.99 -57.07
N THR A 8 1.37 27.42 -57.22
CA THR A 8 0.17 27.89 -56.51
C THR A 8 0.21 27.46 -55.05
N GLN A 9 0.74 26.27 -54.77
CA GLN A 9 0.95 25.76 -53.40
C GLN A 9 1.96 26.62 -52.63
N GLU A 10 3.08 26.98 -53.26
CA GLU A 10 4.11 27.85 -52.64
C GLU A 10 3.55 29.23 -52.32
N LYS A 11 2.86 29.87 -53.26
CA LYS A 11 2.20 31.17 -53.02
C LYS A 11 1.17 31.08 -51.89
N TYR A 12 0.38 30.01 -51.87
CA TYR A 12 -0.61 29.80 -50.82
C TYR A 12 0.03 29.59 -49.44
N TYR A 13 1.15 28.85 -49.39
CA TYR A 13 1.93 28.69 -48.18
C TYR A 13 2.48 30.01 -47.66
N THR A 14 3.03 30.88 -48.53
CA THR A 14 3.48 32.21 -48.13
C THR A 14 2.35 33.02 -47.48
N THR A 15 1.14 33.01 -48.07
CA THR A 15 -0.02 33.68 -47.47
C THR A 15 -0.41 33.10 -46.11
N ILE A 16 -0.31 31.78 -45.92
CA ILE A 16 -0.56 31.14 -44.62
C ILE A 16 0.48 31.57 -43.58
N VAL A 17 1.76 31.58 -43.96
CA VAL A 17 2.87 31.99 -43.08
C VAL A 17 2.75 33.46 -42.71
N GLU A 18 2.43 34.35 -43.64
CA GLU A 18 2.18 35.77 -43.37
C GLU A 18 1.09 35.95 -42.32
N ARG A 19 -0.05 35.29 -42.50
CA ARG A 19 -1.16 35.32 -41.52
C ARG A 19 -0.75 34.79 -40.15
N TYR A 20 0.05 33.72 -40.13
CA TYR A 20 0.60 33.18 -38.89
C TYR A 20 1.56 34.15 -38.20
N MET A 21 2.42 34.83 -38.96
CA MET A 21 3.34 35.83 -38.42
C MET A 21 2.60 37.05 -37.88
N THR A 22 1.56 37.53 -38.57
CA THR A 22 0.68 38.61 -38.07
C THR A 22 0.00 38.18 -36.77
N PHE A 23 -0.50 36.95 -36.70
CA PHE A 23 -1.07 36.42 -35.45
C PHE A 23 -0.03 36.39 -34.31
N CYS A 24 1.22 36.02 -34.60
CA CYS A 24 2.29 36.02 -33.61
C CYS A 24 2.69 37.43 -33.17
N SER A 25 2.75 38.41 -34.08
CA SER A 25 3.06 39.81 -33.73
C SER A 25 1.96 40.43 -32.86
N ASP A 26 0.70 40.10 -33.14
CA ASP A 26 -0.46 40.60 -32.39
C ASP A 26 -0.60 39.98 -30.99
N ALA A 27 0.12 38.90 -30.71
CA ALA A 27 0.18 38.29 -29.39
C ALA A 27 1.21 38.98 -28.47
N GLY A 28 2.28 39.55 -29.04
CA GLY A 28 3.31 40.34 -28.35
C GLY A 28 4.20 39.59 -27.34
N GLN A 29 3.65 38.61 -26.62
CA GLN A 29 4.33 37.82 -25.58
C GLN A 29 4.09 36.32 -25.77
N ARG A 30 5.09 35.51 -25.38
CA ARG A 30 5.07 34.04 -25.53
C ARG A 30 3.95 33.38 -24.73
N ASP A 31 3.69 33.84 -23.52
CA ASP A 31 2.69 33.24 -22.63
C ASP A 31 1.26 33.52 -23.12
N GLU A 32 1.02 34.74 -23.63
CA GLU A 32 -0.23 35.12 -24.26
C GLU A 32 -0.49 34.33 -25.55
N LEU A 33 0.55 34.07 -26.34
CA LEU A 33 0.46 33.20 -27.53
C LEU A 33 0.06 31.76 -27.15
N LEU A 34 0.71 31.16 -26.15
CA LEU A 34 0.35 29.83 -25.64
C LEU A 34 -1.06 29.79 -25.04
N ARG A 35 -1.50 30.88 -24.39
CA ARG A 35 -2.86 31.02 -23.90
C ARG A 35 -3.89 31.06 -25.04
N ARG A 36 -3.61 31.80 -26.12
CA ARG A 36 -4.45 31.84 -27.33
C ARG A 36 -4.50 30.49 -28.07
N PHE A 37 -3.41 29.71 -28.06
CA PHE A 37 -3.45 28.33 -28.55
C PHE A 37 -4.31 27.42 -27.66
N SER A 38 -4.38 27.68 -26.36
CA SER A 38 -5.19 26.91 -25.41
C SER A 38 -6.69 27.19 -25.52
N SER A 39 -7.10 28.41 -25.85
CA SER A 39 -8.53 28.74 -25.99
C SER A 39 -9.18 28.05 -27.19
N LEU A 40 -8.42 27.78 -28.25
CA LEU A 40 -8.90 27.04 -29.42
C LEU A 40 -9.14 25.56 -29.15
N ALA A 41 -8.35 24.93 -28.26
CA ALA A 41 -8.57 23.56 -27.83
C ALA A 41 -9.89 23.39 -27.04
N ILE A 42 -10.38 24.45 -26.39
CA ILE A 42 -11.61 24.45 -25.59
C ILE A 42 -12.85 24.66 -26.47
N GLY A 43 -12.72 25.44 -27.56
CA GLY A 43 -13.82 25.78 -28.47
C GLY A 43 -14.43 24.60 -29.24
N GLU A 44 -13.70 23.50 -29.44
CA GLU A 44 -14.25 22.28 -30.07
C GLU A 44 -14.91 21.31 -29.07
N ALA A 45 -14.71 21.49 -27.75
CA ALA A 45 -15.20 20.57 -26.72
C ALA A 45 -16.35 21.13 -25.84
N ALA A 46 -16.65 22.43 -25.90
CA ALA A 46 -17.62 23.07 -25.00
C ALA A 46 -19.04 23.16 -25.57
N GLY A 47 -19.72 22.01 -25.62
CA GLY A 47 -21.17 21.98 -25.45
C GLY A 47 -21.50 22.17 -23.96
N SER A 48 -21.89 23.40 -23.57
CA SER A 48 -22.48 23.79 -22.28
C SER A 48 -21.63 23.61 -21.00
N ARG A 49 -21.22 24.74 -20.41
CA ARG A 49 -21.43 25.13 -18.99
C ARG A 49 -20.65 26.42 -18.69
N SER A 50 -21.39 27.48 -18.39
CA SER A 50 -20.92 28.77 -17.92
C SER A 50 -20.41 28.69 -16.47
N ALA A 51 -19.24 29.28 -16.20
CA ALA A 51 -18.74 29.60 -14.85
C ALA A 51 -18.40 31.11 -14.78
N PRO A 52 -18.48 31.75 -13.59
CA PRO A 52 -18.56 33.21 -13.48
C PRO A 52 -17.19 33.91 -13.52
N ALA A 53 -17.23 35.17 -13.94
CA ALA A 53 -16.11 36.01 -14.34
C ALA A 53 -15.38 36.71 -13.17
N SER A 54 -14.08 36.97 -13.38
CA SER A 54 -13.22 37.91 -12.63
C SER A 54 -12.63 38.94 -13.62
N PRO A 55 -12.30 40.18 -13.23
CA PRO A 55 -12.36 41.37 -14.10
C PRO A 55 -11.21 41.55 -15.12
N SER A 56 -10.38 40.54 -15.37
CA SER A 56 -9.28 40.61 -16.35
C SER A 56 -9.65 40.10 -17.76
N VAL A 57 -10.94 39.79 -18.02
CA VAL A 57 -11.43 39.07 -19.22
C VAL A 57 -11.60 39.92 -20.49
N GLU A 58 -11.43 41.25 -20.46
CA GLU A 58 -11.79 42.08 -21.62
C GLU A 58 -10.86 41.91 -22.84
N ALA A 59 -9.63 41.41 -22.65
CA ALA A 59 -8.76 40.98 -23.75
C ALA A 59 -8.88 39.48 -24.10
N LEU A 60 -9.65 38.71 -23.32
CA LEU A 60 -9.66 37.25 -23.31
C LEU A 60 -10.69 36.60 -24.26
N GLU A 61 -11.59 37.36 -24.89
CA GLU A 61 -12.62 36.82 -25.79
C GLU A 61 -12.73 37.62 -27.09
N ASN A 62 -11.62 37.86 -27.80
CA ASN A 62 -11.74 38.44 -29.14
C ASN A 62 -11.98 37.31 -30.16
N PRO A 63 -13.23 37.04 -30.63
CA PRO A 63 -13.54 35.95 -31.57
C PRO A 63 -12.78 36.08 -32.90
N ALA A 64 -12.24 37.26 -33.20
CA ALA A 64 -11.38 37.51 -34.34
C ALA A 64 -10.06 36.70 -34.28
N ASN A 65 -9.47 36.53 -33.09
CA ASN A 65 -8.15 35.89 -32.93
C ASN A 65 -8.24 34.36 -33.03
N THR A 66 -9.29 33.77 -32.44
CA THR A 66 -9.58 32.33 -32.59
C THR A 66 -9.99 31.99 -34.02
N LYS A 67 -10.73 32.88 -34.68
CA LYS A 67 -11.05 32.75 -36.10
C LYS A 67 -9.80 32.80 -36.99
N ALA A 68 -8.88 33.74 -36.76
CA ALA A 68 -7.64 33.85 -37.53
C ALA A 68 -6.78 32.57 -37.45
N LEU A 69 -6.63 31.98 -36.26
CA LEU A 69 -5.87 30.73 -36.11
C LEU A 69 -6.62 29.51 -36.68
N SER A 70 -7.95 29.45 -36.57
CA SER A 70 -8.78 28.44 -37.26
C SER A 70 -8.65 28.53 -38.79
N ASP A 71 -8.61 29.76 -39.33
CA ASP A 71 -8.39 30.01 -40.76
C ASP A 71 -6.99 29.55 -41.21
N VAL A 72 -5.95 29.75 -40.39
CA VAL A 72 -4.60 29.23 -40.64
C VAL A 72 -4.59 27.70 -40.64
N MET A 73 -5.21 27.05 -39.64
CA MET A 73 -5.28 25.59 -39.54
C MET A 73 -6.08 24.96 -40.70
N SER A 74 -7.20 25.56 -41.09
CA SER A 74 -7.98 25.12 -42.25
C SER A 74 -7.22 25.32 -43.57
N GLY A 75 -6.45 26.42 -43.69
CA GLY A 75 -5.55 26.66 -44.81
C GLY A 75 -4.46 25.60 -44.92
N LEU A 76 -3.82 25.24 -43.79
CA LEU A 76 -2.84 24.16 -43.75
C LEU A 76 -3.45 22.80 -44.11
N ARG A 77 -4.68 22.53 -43.67
CA ARG A 77 -5.39 21.30 -44.06
C ARG A 77 -5.60 21.24 -45.59
N LYS A 78 -6.10 22.32 -46.19
CA LYS A 78 -6.27 22.43 -47.66
C LYS A 78 -4.95 22.27 -48.41
N LEU A 79 -3.87 22.85 -47.88
CA LEU A 79 -2.54 22.73 -48.46
C LEU A 79 -2.01 21.29 -48.40
N ARG A 80 -2.18 20.60 -47.27
CA ARG A 80 -1.82 19.16 -47.15
C ARG A 80 -2.60 18.30 -48.16
N GLU A 81 -3.92 18.50 -48.26
CA GLU A 81 -4.75 17.78 -49.22
C GLU A 81 -4.30 18.04 -50.67
N GLY A 82 -3.92 19.29 -51.00
CA GLY A 82 -3.34 19.63 -52.30
C GLY A 82 -1.99 18.98 -52.58
N ILE A 83 -1.11 18.87 -51.57
CA ILE A 83 0.20 18.19 -51.69
C ILE A 83 -0.01 16.68 -51.91
N VAL A 84 -0.91 16.05 -51.15
CA VAL A 84 -1.27 14.63 -51.33
C VAL A 84 -1.87 14.38 -52.71
N ALA A 85 -2.81 15.22 -53.14
CA ALA A 85 -3.46 15.10 -54.45
C ALA A 85 -2.49 15.28 -55.62
N SER A 86 -1.50 16.17 -55.46
CA SER A 86 -0.43 16.39 -56.46
C SER A 86 0.70 15.37 -56.38
N LYS A 87 0.70 14.47 -55.38
CA LYS A 87 1.77 13.50 -55.10
C LYS A 87 3.16 14.15 -55.03
N ARG A 88 3.23 15.37 -54.53
CA ARG A 88 4.48 16.14 -54.43
C ARG A 88 5.29 15.66 -53.22
N ALA A 89 6.54 15.29 -53.44
CA ALA A 89 7.48 14.83 -52.42
C ALA A 89 8.84 15.51 -52.60
N ASP A 90 8.91 16.79 -52.21
CA ASP A 90 10.12 17.61 -52.26
C ASP A 90 10.39 18.26 -50.91
N ASP A 91 11.51 18.97 -50.79
CA ASP A 91 11.90 19.67 -49.55
C ASP A 91 10.82 20.65 -49.08
N PHE A 92 10.12 21.29 -50.01
CA PHE A 92 8.99 22.17 -49.69
C PHE A 92 7.85 21.41 -49.01
N ALA A 93 7.45 20.24 -49.55
CA ALA A 93 6.43 19.41 -48.93
C ALA A 93 6.83 19.00 -47.51
N VAL A 94 8.08 18.59 -47.30
CA VAL A 94 8.61 18.25 -45.96
C VAL A 94 8.50 19.44 -45.00
N GLN A 95 8.95 20.63 -45.40
CA GLN A 95 8.90 21.83 -44.56
C GLN A 95 7.46 22.24 -44.21
N VAL A 96 6.53 22.14 -45.16
CA VAL A 96 5.10 22.42 -44.92
C VAL A 96 4.52 21.44 -43.90
N TYR A 97 4.84 20.15 -43.99
CA TYR A 97 4.39 19.15 -43.03
C TYR A 97 5.00 19.36 -41.65
N LEU A 98 6.29 19.65 -41.55
CA LEU A 98 6.95 19.98 -40.27
C LEU A 98 6.31 21.21 -39.61
N PHE A 99 6.09 22.28 -40.37
CA PHE A 99 5.39 23.46 -39.87
C PHE A 99 3.97 23.13 -39.41
N CYS A 100 3.23 22.35 -40.20
CA CYS A 100 1.87 21.94 -39.87
C CYS A 100 1.81 21.08 -38.59
N ILE A 101 2.75 20.15 -38.40
CA ILE A 101 2.86 19.32 -37.21
C ILE A 101 3.14 20.19 -35.99
N ARG A 102 4.17 21.05 -36.05
CA ARG A 102 4.55 21.94 -34.93
C ARG A 102 3.38 22.83 -34.52
N LEU A 103 2.70 23.46 -35.47
CA LEU A 103 1.55 24.33 -35.17
C LEU A 103 0.37 23.54 -34.59
N SER A 104 0.07 22.38 -35.16
CA SER A 104 -1.03 21.52 -34.68
C SER A 104 -0.76 20.96 -33.28
N VAL A 105 0.51 20.70 -32.93
CA VAL A 105 0.93 20.31 -31.57
C VAL A 105 0.74 21.46 -30.59
N LEU A 106 1.12 22.69 -30.95
CA LEU A 106 0.89 23.88 -30.11
C LEU A 106 -0.61 24.10 -29.84
N ALA A 107 -1.43 23.93 -30.88
CA ALA A 107 -2.89 24.01 -30.82
C ALA A 107 -3.56 22.81 -30.10
N LYS A 108 -2.80 21.78 -29.69
CA LYS A 108 -3.28 20.54 -29.07
C LYS A 108 -4.37 19.80 -29.87
N GLN A 109 -4.31 19.80 -31.20
CA GLN A 109 -5.27 19.09 -32.06
C GLN A 109 -4.70 17.76 -32.60
N PRO A 110 -4.90 16.61 -31.92
CA PRO A 110 -4.37 15.30 -32.35
C PRO A 110 -4.88 14.86 -33.72
N GLU A 111 -6.08 15.27 -34.10
CA GLU A 111 -6.71 14.99 -35.39
C GLU A 111 -5.90 15.56 -36.55
N SER A 112 -5.17 16.65 -36.32
CA SER A 112 -4.38 17.32 -37.35
C SER A 112 -2.92 16.85 -37.37
N TYR A 113 -2.24 16.77 -36.21
CA TYR A 113 -0.82 16.40 -36.22
C TYR A 113 -0.59 14.89 -36.37
N HIS A 114 -1.42 14.02 -35.78
CA HIS A 114 -1.17 12.58 -35.80
C HIS A 114 -1.15 11.99 -37.23
N PRO A 115 -2.16 12.21 -38.09
CA PRO A 115 -2.10 11.73 -39.47
C PRO A 115 -1.00 12.41 -40.29
N ALA A 116 -0.69 13.69 -40.01
CA ALA A 116 0.39 14.39 -40.69
C ALA A 116 1.77 13.78 -40.36
N ILE A 117 2.00 13.40 -39.10
CA ILE A 117 3.21 12.69 -38.67
C ILE A 117 3.31 11.32 -39.36
N LEU A 118 2.22 10.55 -39.37
CA LEU A 118 2.23 9.22 -40.00
C LEU A 118 2.50 9.29 -41.49
N TYR A 119 1.91 10.26 -42.20
CA TYR A 119 2.15 10.47 -43.62
C TYR A 119 3.60 10.91 -43.87
N LEU A 120 4.12 11.83 -43.07
CA LEU A 120 5.51 12.29 -43.16
C LEU A 120 6.51 11.13 -42.98
N LEU A 121 6.28 10.26 -41.98
CA LEU A 121 7.17 9.14 -41.67
C LEU A 121 7.04 7.95 -42.64
N ARG A 122 5.85 7.68 -43.18
CA ARG A 122 5.61 6.50 -44.03
C ARG A 122 5.77 6.77 -45.52
N GLU A 123 5.35 7.94 -45.99
CA GLU A 123 5.29 8.25 -47.42
C GLU A 123 6.39 9.22 -47.86
N LEU A 124 6.63 10.29 -47.09
CA LEU A 124 7.63 11.30 -47.48
C LEU A 124 9.05 10.88 -47.11
N HIS A 125 9.27 10.36 -45.90
CA HIS A 125 10.62 10.01 -45.42
C HIS A 125 11.36 9.00 -46.32
N PRO A 126 10.71 7.96 -46.89
CA PRO A 126 11.39 7.06 -47.83
C PRO A 126 11.75 7.70 -49.17
N GLN A 127 11.02 8.75 -49.59
CA GLN A 127 11.23 9.43 -50.87
C GLN A 127 12.23 10.58 -50.74
N GLN A 128 12.14 11.33 -49.64
CA GLN A 128 13.06 12.40 -49.26
C GLN A 128 13.47 12.21 -47.79
N PRO A 129 14.72 11.80 -47.52
CA PRO A 129 15.16 11.51 -46.16
C PRO A 129 15.17 12.78 -45.33
N LEU A 130 14.55 12.69 -44.15
CA LEU A 130 14.57 13.75 -43.14
C LEU A 130 15.98 13.84 -42.53
N THR A 131 16.36 15.02 -42.06
CA THR A 131 17.55 15.13 -41.21
C THR A 131 17.35 14.35 -39.90
N SER A 132 18.43 13.90 -39.27
CA SER A 132 18.35 13.16 -38.00
C SER A 132 17.62 13.97 -36.92
N VAL A 133 17.81 15.30 -36.91
CA VAL A 133 17.18 16.21 -35.94
C VAL A 133 15.67 16.32 -36.18
N GLU A 134 15.23 16.49 -37.43
CA GLU A 134 13.81 16.57 -37.78
C GLU A 134 13.10 15.24 -37.53
N LEU A 135 13.76 14.12 -37.82
CA LEU A 135 13.24 12.79 -37.55
C LEU A 135 13.07 12.56 -36.04
N ASP A 136 14.10 12.87 -35.24
CA ASP A 136 14.05 12.74 -33.78
C ASP A 136 12.96 13.64 -33.16
N GLU A 137 12.78 14.85 -33.69
CA GLU A 137 11.73 15.77 -33.24
C GLU A 137 10.33 15.18 -33.47
N VAL A 138 10.03 14.76 -34.70
CA VAL A 138 8.71 14.24 -35.11
C VAL A 138 8.39 12.91 -34.42
N VAL A 139 9.36 12.00 -34.35
CA VAL A 139 9.22 10.74 -33.61
C VAL A 139 9.04 11.00 -32.12
N GLY A 140 9.75 12.00 -31.56
CA GLY A 140 9.56 12.44 -30.18
C GLY A 140 8.12 12.84 -29.87
N TYR A 141 7.46 13.60 -30.76
CA TYR A 141 6.04 13.95 -30.59
C TYR A 141 5.14 12.72 -30.66
N LEU A 142 5.40 11.78 -31.58
CA LEU A 142 4.60 10.57 -31.72
C LEU A 142 4.70 9.65 -30.49
N VAL A 143 5.92 9.47 -29.96
CA VAL A 143 6.18 8.67 -28.75
C VAL A 143 5.52 9.32 -27.53
N LEU A 144 5.63 10.63 -27.37
CA LEU A 144 4.97 11.35 -26.29
C LEU A 144 3.45 11.37 -26.43
N ASP A 145 2.88 11.44 -27.64
CA ASP A 145 1.43 11.34 -27.85
C ASP A 145 0.90 9.96 -27.43
N ALA A 146 1.59 8.89 -27.84
CA ALA A 146 1.24 7.52 -27.45
C ALA A 146 1.29 7.33 -25.92
N ALA A 147 2.32 7.88 -25.26
CA ALA A 147 2.47 7.78 -23.82
C ALA A 147 1.50 8.67 -23.04
N CYS A 148 1.38 9.95 -23.39
CA CYS A 148 0.67 10.96 -22.59
C CYS A 148 -0.83 11.00 -22.89
N ARG A 149 -1.24 11.01 -24.17
CA ARG A 149 -2.65 11.13 -24.55
C ARG A 149 -3.34 9.77 -24.64
N ARG A 150 -2.72 8.82 -25.36
CA ARG A 150 -3.31 7.48 -25.57
C ARG A 150 -3.09 6.53 -24.38
N ARG A 151 -2.18 6.88 -23.45
CA ARG A 151 -1.80 6.06 -22.28
C ARG A 151 -1.30 4.66 -22.66
N GLN A 152 -0.71 4.51 -23.84
CA GLN A 152 -0.20 3.26 -24.38
C GLN A 152 1.33 3.24 -24.30
N LEU A 153 1.86 2.95 -23.11
CA LEU A 153 3.30 2.93 -22.85
C LEU A 153 4.03 1.87 -23.69
N ALA A 154 3.43 0.69 -23.87
CA ALA A 154 4.02 -0.38 -24.70
C ALA A 154 4.25 0.06 -26.15
N GLU A 155 3.27 0.74 -26.75
CA GLU A 155 3.40 1.30 -28.09
C GLU A 155 4.45 2.41 -28.14
N ALA A 156 4.50 3.27 -27.12
CA ALA A 156 5.52 4.32 -27.03
C ALA A 156 6.95 3.74 -27.02
N PHE A 157 7.19 2.67 -26.26
CA PHE A 157 8.48 1.97 -26.27
C PHE A 157 8.78 1.27 -27.59
N ALA A 158 7.77 0.63 -28.21
CA ALA A 158 7.92 -0.02 -29.51
C ALA A 158 8.27 0.98 -30.62
N LEU A 159 7.60 2.15 -30.64
CA LEU A 159 7.87 3.23 -31.58
C LEU A 159 9.28 3.80 -31.38
N ARG A 160 9.69 3.99 -30.12
CA ARG A 160 11.04 4.45 -29.80
C ARG A 160 12.12 3.50 -30.31
N GLN A 161 11.94 2.19 -30.11
CA GLN A 161 12.87 1.17 -30.60
C GLN A 161 12.88 1.12 -32.13
N ARG A 162 11.71 1.16 -32.77
CA ARG A 162 11.58 1.10 -34.23
C ARG A 162 12.32 2.22 -34.96
N TYR A 163 12.25 3.44 -34.44
CA TYR A 163 12.89 4.61 -35.05
C TYR A 163 14.25 4.97 -34.43
N GLY A 164 14.70 4.24 -33.41
CA GLY A 164 16.02 4.45 -32.79
C GLY A 164 16.20 5.78 -32.07
N LEU A 165 15.14 6.39 -31.55
CA LEU A 165 15.17 7.72 -30.93
C LEU A 165 16.09 7.77 -29.70
N ARG A 166 17.10 8.67 -29.74
CA ARG A 166 18.12 8.87 -28.70
C ARG A 166 17.94 10.15 -27.88
N ASP A 167 16.70 10.53 -27.59
CA ASP A 167 16.42 11.69 -26.72
C ASP A 167 16.36 11.27 -25.24
N ALA A 168 17.31 11.76 -24.45
CA ALA A 168 17.38 11.52 -23.01
C ALA A 168 16.16 12.12 -22.27
N LYS A 169 15.60 13.23 -22.73
CA LYS A 169 14.45 13.89 -22.10
C LYS A 169 13.17 13.11 -22.33
N VAL A 170 12.93 12.63 -23.55
CA VAL A 170 11.79 11.72 -23.85
C VAL A 170 11.93 10.42 -23.07
N SER A 171 13.15 9.90 -22.94
CA SER A 171 13.44 8.72 -22.10
C SER A 171 13.07 8.95 -20.64
N ALA A 172 13.46 10.09 -20.08
CA ALA A 172 13.13 10.47 -18.72
C ALA A 172 11.62 10.68 -18.53
N ALA A 173 10.92 11.28 -19.50
CA ALA A 173 9.46 11.42 -19.48
C ALA A 173 8.75 10.06 -19.46
N LEU A 174 9.19 9.10 -20.29
CA LEU A 174 8.65 7.74 -20.28
C LEU A 174 8.92 7.03 -18.94
N ALA A 175 10.13 7.14 -18.39
CA ALA A 175 10.45 6.59 -17.08
C ALA A 175 9.59 7.22 -15.97
N ALA A 176 9.31 8.53 -16.05
CA ALA A 176 8.42 9.22 -15.12
C ALA A 176 7.02 8.61 -15.14
N LEU A 177 6.47 8.36 -16.32
CA LEU A 177 5.14 7.81 -16.51
C LEU A 177 5.05 6.32 -16.12
N VAL A 178 6.11 5.55 -16.34
CA VAL A 178 6.15 4.12 -15.94
C VAL A 178 6.20 3.95 -14.42
N HIS A 179 6.93 4.83 -13.72
CA HIS A 179 7.08 4.78 -12.26
C HIS A 179 6.11 5.68 -11.51
N ASP A 180 5.13 6.29 -12.20
CA ASP A 180 4.21 7.29 -11.65
C ASP A 180 4.91 8.39 -10.83
N ASN A 181 6.11 8.78 -11.27
CA ASN A 181 6.96 9.74 -10.57
C ASN A 181 6.60 11.18 -10.98
N SER A 182 5.74 11.82 -10.19
CA SER A 182 5.25 13.18 -10.48
C SER A 182 6.36 14.23 -10.47
N LEU A 183 7.32 14.15 -9.53
CA LEU A 183 8.43 15.09 -9.45
C LEU A 183 9.32 15.06 -10.70
N LEU A 184 9.69 13.85 -11.13
CA LEU A 184 10.50 13.68 -12.32
C LEU A 184 9.72 14.15 -13.55
N PHE A 185 8.42 13.86 -13.63
CA PHE A 185 7.56 14.32 -14.71
C PHE A 185 7.53 15.85 -14.84
N HIS A 186 7.26 16.58 -13.76
CA HIS A 186 7.23 18.06 -13.80
C HIS A 186 8.62 18.67 -14.05
N ARG A 187 9.68 18.07 -13.52
CA ARG A 187 11.06 18.50 -13.80
C ARG A 187 11.40 18.36 -15.28
N VAL A 188 11.06 17.21 -15.88
CA VAL A 188 11.29 16.97 -17.31
C VAL A 188 10.43 17.89 -18.16
N LYS A 189 9.16 18.11 -17.80
CA LYS A 189 8.26 19.04 -18.50
C LYS A 189 8.83 20.47 -18.57
N ARG A 190 9.48 20.95 -17.51
CA ARG A 190 10.15 22.27 -17.48
C ARG A 190 11.45 22.32 -18.30
N ALA A 191 12.08 21.17 -18.54
CA ALA A 191 13.36 21.07 -19.24
C ALA A 191 13.25 20.74 -20.74
N VAL A 192 12.11 20.21 -21.19
CA VAL A 192 11.84 19.89 -22.61
C VAL A 192 11.48 21.15 -23.39
N ASP A 193 11.53 21.07 -24.73
CA ASP A 193 11.05 22.14 -25.60
C ASP A 193 9.54 22.37 -25.43
N GLY A 194 9.09 23.59 -25.77
CA GLY A 194 7.69 24.00 -25.59
C GLY A 194 6.69 23.10 -26.32
N HIS A 195 7.05 22.54 -27.48
CA HIS A 195 6.17 21.65 -28.23
C HIS A 195 6.01 20.29 -27.52
N LYS A 196 7.10 19.67 -27.07
CA LYS A 196 7.04 18.44 -26.27
C LYS A 196 6.32 18.66 -24.93
N ALA A 197 6.59 19.79 -24.25
CA ALA A 197 5.88 20.16 -23.03
C ALA A 197 4.37 20.22 -23.25
N ARG A 198 3.93 20.74 -24.40
CA ARG A 198 2.53 20.85 -24.78
C ARG A 198 1.84 19.49 -24.95
N VAL A 199 2.54 18.49 -25.48
CA VAL A 199 2.05 17.11 -25.55
C VAL A 199 1.97 16.48 -24.16
N MET A 200 2.98 16.73 -23.31
CA MET A 200 3.03 16.19 -21.95
C MET A 200 1.86 16.69 -21.06
N GLU A 201 1.33 17.89 -21.30
CA GLU A 201 0.17 18.41 -20.56
C GLU A 201 -1.05 17.47 -20.54
N TRP A 202 -1.24 16.61 -21.55
CA TRP A 202 -2.34 15.64 -21.56
C TRP A 202 -2.27 14.62 -20.41
N ALA A 203 -1.06 14.27 -19.97
CA ALA A 203 -0.86 13.32 -18.87
C ALA A 203 -0.85 13.99 -17.49
N GLU A 204 -0.68 15.30 -17.44
CA GLU A 204 -0.44 16.07 -16.21
C GLU A 204 -1.56 15.89 -15.19
N ALA A 205 -2.82 16.04 -15.60
CA ALA A 205 -3.96 15.85 -14.70
C ALA A 205 -4.01 14.44 -14.09
N GLY A 206 -3.64 13.42 -14.88
CA GLY A 206 -3.59 12.04 -14.41
C GLY A 206 -2.49 11.79 -13.39
N VAL A 207 -1.28 12.26 -13.68
CA VAL A 207 -0.11 12.13 -12.79
C VAL A 207 -0.33 12.92 -11.49
N ARG A 208 -0.88 14.13 -11.59
CA ARG A 208 -1.22 14.97 -10.44
C ARG A 208 -2.27 14.32 -9.55
N MET A 209 -3.33 13.78 -10.13
CA MET A 209 -4.38 13.06 -9.39
C MET A 209 -3.82 11.84 -8.63
N HIS A 210 -2.90 11.08 -9.24
CA HIS A 210 -2.25 9.96 -8.57
C HIS A 210 -1.37 10.41 -7.39
N ALA A 211 -0.61 11.50 -7.58
CA ALA A 211 0.20 12.10 -6.52
C ALA A 211 -0.68 12.58 -5.34
N LEU A 212 -1.78 13.29 -5.62
CA LEU A 212 -2.74 13.74 -4.61
C LEU A 212 -3.34 12.58 -3.82
N LYS A 213 -3.74 11.49 -4.49
CA LYS A 213 -4.26 10.29 -3.84
C LYS A 213 -3.23 9.62 -2.93
N SER A 214 -1.97 9.58 -3.37
CA SER A 214 -0.87 9.00 -2.61
C SER A 214 -0.58 9.83 -1.36
N ILE A 215 -0.39 11.13 -1.53
CA ILE A 215 -0.18 12.11 -0.45
C ILE A 215 -1.34 12.05 0.56
N GLY A 216 -2.57 11.98 0.05
CA GLY A 216 -3.78 11.89 0.84
C GLY A 216 -3.91 10.63 1.70
N LYS A 217 -3.14 9.58 1.41
CA LYS A 217 -3.08 8.34 2.21
C LYS A 217 -1.90 8.31 3.17
N THR A 218 -0.77 8.90 2.81
CA THR A 218 0.49 8.79 3.56
C THR A 218 0.66 9.87 4.62
N TYR A 219 0.12 11.07 4.40
CA TYR A 219 0.35 12.21 5.30
C TYR A 219 -0.93 12.68 5.98
N MET A 220 -0.79 13.16 7.23
CA MET A 220 -1.86 13.82 7.98
C MET A 220 -1.92 15.32 7.67
N SER A 221 -0.75 15.96 7.59
CA SER A 221 -0.57 17.33 7.15
C SER A 221 0.72 17.46 6.35
N VAL A 222 0.78 18.47 5.49
CA VAL A 222 1.93 18.71 4.60
C VAL A 222 2.13 20.20 4.40
N ASP A 223 3.36 20.62 4.17
CA ASP A 223 3.69 21.99 3.79
C ASP A 223 3.11 22.35 2.41
N MET A 224 2.62 23.58 2.25
CA MET A 224 2.05 24.07 1.00
C MET A 224 3.09 24.04 -0.14
N GLY A 225 4.31 24.52 0.10
CA GLY A 225 5.37 24.56 -0.90
C GLY A 225 5.84 23.16 -1.34
N PHE A 226 5.80 22.19 -0.42
CA PHE A 226 5.99 20.78 -0.79
C PHE A 226 4.86 20.28 -1.71
N LEU A 227 3.61 20.54 -1.36
CA LEU A 227 2.45 20.08 -2.14
C LEU A 227 2.50 20.63 -3.57
N GLU A 228 2.68 21.94 -3.73
CA GLU A 228 2.74 22.59 -5.04
C GLU A 228 3.92 22.09 -5.90
N ARG A 229 5.06 21.76 -5.25
CA ARG A 229 6.21 21.17 -5.95
C ARG A 229 5.92 19.75 -6.44
N MET A 230 5.20 18.95 -5.65
CA MET A 230 4.85 17.57 -5.98
C MET A 230 3.78 17.46 -7.07
N THR A 231 2.86 18.41 -7.11
CA THR A 231 1.72 18.43 -8.05
C THR A 231 1.92 19.33 -9.25
N GLY A 232 2.89 20.25 -9.20
CA GLY A 232 3.17 21.22 -10.26
C GLY A 232 2.07 22.27 -10.46
N SER A 233 1.12 22.38 -9.53
CA SER A 233 -0.01 23.32 -9.56
C SER A 233 -0.10 24.09 -8.24
N THR A 234 -0.64 25.30 -8.28
CA THR A 234 -0.85 26.13 -7.09
C THR A 234 -2.00 25.59 -6.25
N TRP A 235 -2.01 25.92 -4.95
CA TRP A 235 -3.07 25.49 -4.03
C TRP A 235 -4.48 25.86 -4.53
N ASP A 236 -4.66 27.06 -5.07
CA ASP A 236 -5.95 27.54 -5.57
C ASP A 236 -6.44 26.72 -6.78
N GLU A 237 -5.52 26.33 -7.67
CA GLU A 237 -5.82 25.46 -8.80
C GLU A 237 -6.20 24.05 -8.34
N LEU A 238 -5.50 23.50 -7.34
CA LEU A 238 -5.80 22.17 -6.79
C LEU A 238 -7.21 22.11 -6.17
N LYS A 239 -7.62 23.18 -5.48
CA LYS A 239 -8.95 23.26 -4.87
C LYS A 239 -10.04 23.42 -5.92
N THR A 240 -9.82 24.27 -6.91
CA THR A 240 -10.82 24.60 -7.93
C THR A 240 -10.96 23.51 -9.00
N ASN A 241 -9.84 23.01 -9.51
CA ASN A 241 -9.82 22.10 -10.67
C ASN A 241 -9.79 20.62 -10.27
N ASP A 242 -9.05 20.27 -9.22
CA ASP A 242 -8.88 18.87 -8.79
C ASP A 242 -9.80 18.47 -7.63
N GLY A 243 -10.60 19.41 -7.10
CA GLY A 243 -11.65 19.15 -6.10
C GLY A 243 -11.11 18.70 -4.75
N VAL A 244 -9.93 19.19 -4.36
CA VAL A 244 -9.25 18.78 -3.12
C VAL A 244 -9.96 19.37 -1.90
N GLY A 245 -10.63 18.51 -1.12
CA GLY A 245 -11.34 18.87 0.11
C GLY A 245 -10.47 19.04 1.36
N TRP A 246 -9.20 19.43 1.20
CA TRP A 246 -8.26 19.61 2.31
C TRP A 246 -8.29 21.06 2.82
N GLU A 247 -7.94 21.27 4.08
CA GLU A 247 -7.96 22.58 4.72
C GLU A 247 -6.55 23.19 4.76
N LEU A 248 -6.44 24.50 4.59
CA LEU A 248 -5.17 25.22 4.74
C LEU A 248 -5.17 25.92 6.10
N GLU A 249 -4.25 25.50 6.99
CA GLU A 249 -3.99 26.14 8.26
C GLU A 249 -2.64 26.87 8.16
N GLN A 250 -2.70 28.20 8.01
CA GLN A 250 -1.54 29.08 7.80
C GLN A 250 -0.75 28.74 6.53
N GLU A 251 0.26 27.87 6.65
CA GLU A 251 1.16 27.42 5.58
C GLU A 251 1.17 25.88 5.43
N ARG A 252 0.37 25.18 6.24
CA ARG A 252 0.25 23.73 6.20
C ARG A 252 -1.14 23.30 5.77
N VAL A 253 -1.16 22.39 4.80
CA VAL A 253 -2.36 21.72 4.31
C VAL A 253 -2.65 20.55 5.23
N VAL A 254 -3.78 20.61 5.94
CA VAL A 254 -4.31 19.52 6.77
C VAL A 254 -5.16 18.61 5.89
N ILE A 255 -4.64 17.41 5.63
CA ILE A 255 -5.27 16.38 4.80
C ILE A 255 -6.24 15.56 5.63
N ARG A 256 -5.80 15.15 6.82
CA ARG A 256 -6.57 14.38 7.78
C ARG A 256 -6.24 14.89 9.17
N ARG A 257 -7.26 15.31 9.90
CA ARG A 257 -7.10 15.46 11.35
C ARG A 257 -6.95 14.05 11.95
N PRO A 258 -6.04 13.85 12.92
CA PRO A 258 -6.11 12.66 13.75
C PRO A 258 -7.55 12.53 14.21
N ARG A 259 -8.17 11.35 14.04
CA ARG A 259 -9.43 11.10 14.74
C ARG A 259 -9.13 11.44 16.20
N ALA A 260 -9.86 12.40 16.76
CA ALA A 260 -9.81 12.65 18.19
C ALA A 260 -9.97 11.27 18.84
N ARG A 261 -9.00 10.92 19.68
CA ARG A 261 -9.05 9.73 20.52
C ARG A 261 -10.44 9.78 21.17
N THR A 262 -11.32 8.87 20.80
CA THR A 262 -12.73 8.92 21.20
C THR A 262 -12.75 9.07 22.72
N ASP A 263 -13.43 10.09 23.25
CA ASP A 263 -13.81 10.16 24.67
C ASP A 263 -14.83 9.05 24.97
N GLU A 264 -14.44 7.80 24.73
CA GLU A 264 -15.18 6.64 25.24
C GLU A 264 -14.80 6.47 26.72
N PRO A 265 -15.78 6.18 27.59
CA PRO A 265 -15.54 6.12 29.02
C PRO A 265 -14.49 5.03 29.32
N ALA A 266 -13.44 5.44 30.04
CA ALA A 266 -12.54 4.49 30.66
C ALA A 266 -13.33 3.67 31.69
N ILE A 267 -13.07 2.37 31.72
CA ILE A 267 -13.74 1.43 32.61
C ILE A 267 -12.80 1.09 33.74
N GLU A 268 -13.33 1.11 34.95
CA GLU A 268 -12.62 0.71 36.17
C GLU A 268 -12.90 -0.76 36.48
N ILE A 269 -11.88 -1.60 36.38
CA ILE A 269 -11.95 -3.00 36.80
C ILE A 269 -11.29 -3.12 38.17
N LYS A 270 -12.08 -3.39 39.20
CA LYS A 270 -11.58 -3.64 40.56
C LYS A 270 -11.41 -5.14 40.77
N VAL A 271 -10.20 -5.56 41.13
CA VAL A 271 -9.88 -6.95 41.44
C VAL A 271 -9.26 -7.01 42.83
N LYS A 272 -9.98 -7.58 43.80
CA LYS A 272 -9.56 -7.63 45.22
C LYS A 272 -9.13 -6.24 45.73
N SER A 273 -7.81 -6.01 45.87
CA SER A 273 -7.20 -4.76 46.37
C SER A 273 -6.70 -3.81 45.29
N GLU A 274 -6.72 -4.20 44.01
CA GLU A 274 -6.17 -3.41 42.90
C GLU A 274 -7.27 -2.94 41.94
N THR A 275 -7.08 -1.77 41.35
CA THR A 275 -8.00 -1.20 40.35
C THR A 275 -7.24 -0.92 39.07
N PHE A 276 -7.77 -1.41 37.95
CA PHE A 276 -7.23 -1.21 36.62
C PHE A 276 -8.16 -0.30 35.81
N THR A 277 -7.59 0.68 35.10
CA THR A 277 -8.34 1.57 34.22
C THR A 277 -7.99 1.26 32.78
N ILE A 278 -8.97 0.85 31.98
CA ILE A 278 -8.76 0.47 30.57
C ILE A 278 -9.88 1.01 29.67
N HIS A 279 -9.56 1.22 28.41
CA HIS A 279 -10.50 1.74 27.43
C HIS A 279 -11.54 0.67 27.05
N LYS A 280 -12.83 1.04 26.98
CA LYS A 280 -13.93 0.12 26.66
C LYS A 280 -13.68 -0.69 25.40
N SER A 281 -13.23 -0.05 24.33
CA SER A 281 -12.97 -0.71 23.04
C SER A 281 -11.90 -1.82 23.09
N ILE A 282 -10.99 -1.81 24.06
CA ILE A 282 -9.97 -2.85 24.20
C ILE A 282 -10.61 -4.14 24.72
N LEU A 283 -11.57 -4.02 25.63
CA LEU A 283 -12.26 -5.16 26.23
C LEU A 283 -13.33 -5.72 25.30
N THR A 284 -14.16 -4.86 24.71
CA THR A 284 -15.32 -5.31 23.91
C THR A 284 -14.93 -5.91 22.56
N LYS A 285 -13.76 -5.58 22.01
CA LYS A 285 -13.35 -6.07 20.68
C LYS A 285 -13.14 -7.58 20.63
N ASN A 286 -12.58 -8.18 21.69
CA ASN A 286 -12.14 -9.57 21.71
C ASN A 286 -12.76 -10.40 22.85
N SER A 287 -13.79 -9.88 23.52
CA SER A 287 -14.49 -10.57 24.61
C SER A 287 -16.00 -10.35 24.50
N GLU A 288 -16.73 -11.44 24.23
CA GLU A 288 -18.20 -11.42 24.19
C GLU A 288 -18.79 -11.15 25.58
N TYR A 289 -18.10 -11.59 26.64
CA TYR A 289 -18.48 -11.29 28.02
C TYR A 289 -18.47 -9.79 28.30
N PHE A 290 -17.36 -9.11 27.99
CA PHE A 290 -17.25 -7.67 28.22
C PHE A 290 -18.11 -6.86 27.27
N ASP A 291 -18.32 -7.30 26.02
CA ASP A 291 -19.28 -6.66 25.12
C ASP A 291 -20.70 -6.74 25.69
N THR A 292 -21.11 -7.88 26.21
CA THR A 292 -22.44 -8.04 26.81
C THR A 292 -22.57 -7.25 28.12
N CYS A 293 -21.60 -7.37 29.01
CA CYS A 293 -21.59 -6.76 30.34
C CYS A 293 -21.53 -5.22 30.30
N LEU A 294 -20.79 -4.65 29.34
CA LEU A 294 -20.58 -3.21 29.23
C LEU A 294 -21.56 -2.52 28.28
N ASN A 295 -22.46 -3.29 27.66
CA ASN A 295 -23.58 -2.77 26.88
C ASN A 295 -24.88 -2.88 27.69
N ARG A 296 -25.83 -1.97 27.45
CA ARG A 296 -27.08 -1.90 28.25
C ARG A 296 -27.86 -3.20 28.12
N PRO A 297 -28.49 -3.71 29.21
CA PRO A 297 -28.98 -2.97 30.38
C PRO A 297 -28.32 -3.30 31.74
N TYR A 298 -27.09 -3.82 31.76
CA TYR A 298 -26.43 -4.25 33.01
C TYR A 298 -25.94 -3.09 33.88
N ALA A 299 -25.89 -3.28 35.21
CA ALA A 299 -25.50 -2.25 36.19
C ALA A 299 -24.05 -1.77 35.98
N GLU A 300 -23.19 -2.68 35.57
CA GLU A 300 -21.79 -2.47 35.21
C GLU A 300 -21.63 -1.49 34.03
N ALA A 301 -22.60 -1.46 33.11
CA ALA A 301 -22.65 -0.51 31.99
C ALA A 301 -23.13 0.89 32.41
N TRP A 302 -23.83 1.02 33.55
CA TRP A 302 -24.24 2.32 34.12
C TRP A 302 -23.11 2.95 34.91
N ASP A 303 -22.40 2.15 35.70
CA ASP A 303 -21.35 2.63 36.61
C ASP A 303 -19.95 2.64 35.98
N ASN A 304 -19.79 2.10 34.76
CA ASN A 304 -18.49 1.86 34.10
C ASN A 304 -17.46 1.17 35.01
N ARG A 305 -17.95 0.31 35.91
CA ARG A 305 -17.14 -0.38 36.91
C ARG A 305 -17.51 -1.85 36.97
N VAL A 306 -16.50 -2.71 36.96
CA VAL A 306 -16.64 -4.17 37.08
C VAL A 306 -15.79 -4.64 38.26
N GLU A 307 -16.36 -5.46 39.15
CA GLU A 307 -15.67 -5.96 40.34
C GLU A 307 -15.54 -7.48 40.32
N PHE A 308 -14.33 -7.98 40.59
CA PHE A 308 -14.03 -9.41 40.68
C PHE A 308 -13.30 -9.72 42.00
N ASP A 309 -13.90 -10.57 42.83
CA ASP A 309 -13.34 -10.96 44.13
C ASP A 309 -12.52 -12.25 44.07
N ASP A 310 -12.74 -13.06 43.03
CA ASP A 310 -12.18 -14.40 42.88
C ASP A 310 -10.93 -14.47 42.00
N ILE A 311 -10.60 -13.39 41.29
CA ILE A 311 -9.45 -13.31 40.38
C ILE A 311 -8.22 -12.73 41.12
N GLU A 312 -7.02 -13.25 40.86
CA GLU A 312 -5.79 -12.62 41.34
C GLU A 312 -5.39 -11.42 40.45
N PRO A 313 -5.01 -10.27 41.05
CA PRO A 313 -4.68 -9.07 40.27
C PRO A 313 -3.57 -9.29 39.24
N LYS A 314 -2.58 -10.13 39.56
CA LYS A 314 -1.48 -10.52 38.65
C LYS A 314 -2.00 -11.07 37.32
N TYR A 315 -2.92 -12.05 37.36
CA TYR A 315 -3.42 -12.69 36.14
C TYR A 315 -4.39 -11.77 35.38
N MET A 316 -5.16 -10.94 36.09
CA MET A 316 -5.96 -9.91 35.44
C MET A 316 -5.06 -8.94 34.66
N ALA A 317 -3.96 -8.47 35.25
CA ALA A 317 -3.02 -7.59 34.57
C ALA A 317 -2.44 -8.22 33.28
N TYR A 318 -2.11 -9.52 33.31
CA TYR A 318 -1.65 -10.24 32.11
C TYR A 318 -2.74 -10.37 31.05
N TYR A 319 -3.98 -10.68 31.44
CA TYR A 319 -5.10 -10.71 30.51
C TYR A 319 -5.35 -9.34 29.87
N LEU A 320 -5.35 -8.26 30.66
CA LEU A 320 -5.52 -6.89 30.16
C LEU A 320 -4.37 -6.47 29.23
N GLY A 321 -3.13 -6.85 29.56
CA GLY A 321 -1.97 -6.64 28.69
C GLY A 321 -2.13 -7.37 27.34
N LEU A 322 -2.60 -8.62 27.37
CA LEU A 322 -2.90 -9.39 26.16
C LEU A 322 -4.02 -8.73 25.34
N ALA A 323 -5.12 -8.33 25.96
CA ALA A 323 -6.23 -7.64 25.30
C ALA A 323 -5.77 -6.32 24.65
N ALA A 324 -4.95 -5.53 25.36
CA ALA A 324 -4.36 -4.30 24.82
C ALA A 324 -3.47 -4.59 23.60
N SER A 325 -2.69 -5.67 23.63
CA SER A 325 -1.85 -6.06 22.50
C SER A 325 -2.67 -6.46 21.26
N TYR A 326 -3.79 -7.15 21.42
CA TYR A 326 -4.74 -7.50 20.33
C TYR A 326 -5.55 -6.30 19.81
N SER A 327 -5.57 -5.18 20.55
CA SER A 327 -6.15 -3.93 20.06
C SER A 327 -5.23 -3.22 19.06
N THR A 328 -3.94 -3.57 19.01
CA THR A 328 -2.95 -3.02 18.08
C THR A 328 -3.04 -3.66 16.69
N ILE A 329 -2.43 -3.03 15.68
CA ILE A 329 -2.47 -3.45 14.26
C ILE A 329 -1.54 -4.66 13.98
N VAL A 330 -0.69 -5.05 14.95
CA VAL A 330 0.31 -6.09 14.75
C VAL A 330 -0.34 -7.47 14.90
N PRO A 331 -0.23 -8.37 13.91
CA PRO A 331 -0.74 -9.73 14.03
C PRO A 331 0.09 -10.51 15.06
N HIS A 332 -0.58 -11.13 16.03
CA HIS A 332 0.05 -12.02 17.01
C HIS A 332 0.48 -13.31 16.31
N SER A 333 1.77 -13.61 16.38
CA SER A 333 2.33 -14.87 15.90
C SER A 333 2.77 -15.70 17.12
N PRO A 334 2.39 -16.98 17.21
CA PRO A 334 2.80 -17.82 18.33
C PRO A 334 4.34 -17.94 18.37
N PRO A 335 4.92 -18.05 19.58
CA PRO A 335 6.36 -18.16 19.72
C PRO A 335 6.88 -19.43 19.04
N SER A 336 7.96 -19.31 18.27
CA SER A 336 8.63 -20.47 17.70
C SER A 336 9.35 -21.27 18.80
N PRO A 337 9.33 -22.61 18.74
CA PRO A 337 10.08 -23.44 19.68
C PRO A 337 11.58 -23.09 19.62
N LEU A 338 12.24 -22.96 20.78
CA LEU A 338 13.65 -22.53 20.83
C LEU A 338 14.60 -23.62 20.36
N ASP A 339 15.75 -23.23 19.81
CA ASP A 339 16.82 -24.17 19.49
C ASP A 339 17.50 -24.69 20.77
N ASN A 340 17.76 -23.79 21.74
CA ASN A 340 18.41 -24.07 23.02
C ASN A 340 17.61 -23.48 24.21
N PRO A 341 16.57 -24.19 24.70
CA PRO A 341 15.70 -23.68 25.77
C PRO A 341 16.42 -23.51 27.12
N GLU A 342 17.52 -24.23 27.35
CA GLU A 342 18.39 -24.12 28.52
C GLU A 342 19.22 -22.83 28.61
N ALA A 343 19.44 -22.11 27.51
CA ALA A 343 20.37 -20.97 27.43
C ALA A 343 19.69 -19.59 27.51
N GLU A 344 18.36 -19.51 27.36
CA GLU A 344 17.62 -18.25 27.41
C GLU A 344 17.23 -17.86 28.86
N PRO A 345 17.16 -16.55 29.17
CA PRO A 345 16.61 -16.08 30.43
C PRO A 345 15.16 -16.57 30.59
N ARG A 346 14.84 -17.05 31.79
CA ARG A 346 13.57 -17.74 32.10
C ARG A 346 12.36 -16.99 31.56
N ARG A 347 11.57 -17.68 30.73
CA ARG A 347 10.21 -17.26 30.31
C ARG A 347 9.27 -17.19 31.52
N ALA A 348 8.10 -16.57 31.33
CA ALA A 348 7.04 -16.59 32.32
C ALA A 348 6.68 -18.05 32.70
N PRO A 349 6.41 -18.34 33.98
CA PRO A 349 6.01 -19.68 34.43
C PRO A 349 4.85 -20.24 33.61
N MET A 350 4.84 -21.54 33.32
CA MET A 350 3.74 -22.19 32.58
C MET A 350 2.39 -21.98 33.28
N ARG A 351 2.39 -21.90 34.61
CA ARG A 351 1.20 -21.59 35.41
C ARG A 351 0.55 -20.26 35.02
N ASP A 352 1.35 -19.23 34.74
CA ASP A 352 0.82 -17.92 34.39
C ASP A 352 0.03 -17.99 33.07
N TYR A 353 0.49 -18.76 32.09
CA TYR A 353 -0.24 -19.00 30.84
C TYR A 353 -1.54 -19.80 31.07
N VAL A 354 -1.52 -20.79 31.95
CA VAL A 354 -2.74 -21.57 32.29
C VAL A 354 -3.79 -20.68 32.95
N GLU A 355 -3.41 -19.81 33.87
CA GLU A 355 -4.36 -18.92 34.54
C GLU A 355 -4.94 -17.87 33.58
N VAL A 356 -4.11 -17.30 32.68
CA VAL A 356 -4.60 -16.41 31.63
C VAL A 356 -5.53 -17.16 30.66
N TYR A 357 -5.25 -18.42 30.33
CA TYR A 357 -6.14 -19.24 29.50
C TYR A 357 -7.53 -19.42 30.13
N LYS A 358 -7.60 -19.69 31.43
CA LYS A 358 -8.89 -19.75 32.15
C LYS A 358 -9.64 -18.43 32.11
N LEU A 359 -8.93 -17.30 32.23
CA LEU A 359 -9.55 -15.98 32.11
C LEU A 359 -10.07 -15.73 30.68
N CYS A 360 -9.33 -16.15 29.65
CA CYS A 360 -9.81 -16.07 28.27
C CYS A 360 -11.07 -16.92 28.06
N ASP A 361 -11.15 -18.11 28.65
CA ASP A 361 -12.35 -18.97 28.58
C ASP A 361 -13.54 -18.34 29.33
N ARG A 362 -13.30 -17.86 30.56
CA ARG A 362 -14.29 -17.16 31.38
C ARG A 362 -14.85 -15.91 30.70
N PHE A 363 -13.99 -15.11 30.06
CA PHE A 363 -14.37 -13.89 29.36
C PHE A 363 -14.78 -14.14 27.90
N MET A 364 -14.93 -15.40 27.48
CA MET A 364 -15.36 -15.78 26.12
C MET A 364 -14.48 -15.15 25.02
N SER A 365 -13.18 -15.07 25.27
CA SER A 365 -12.18 -14.51 24.36
C SER A 365 -11.50 -15.59 23.55
N LYS A 366 -12.20 -16.12 22.55
CA LYS A 366 -11.77 -17.30 21.78
C LYS A 366 -10.41 -17.11 21.10
N GLU A 367 -10.20 -16.01 20.39
CA GLU A 367 -8.94 -15.77 19.63
C GLU A 367 -7.72 -15.65 20.56
N MET A 368 -7.88 -14.95 21.68
CA MET A 368 -6.83 -14.84 22.70
C MET A 368 -6.57 -16.19 23.37
N GLY A 369 -7.63 -16.95 23.66
CA GLY A 369 -7.53 -18.29 24.24
C GLY A 369 -6.77 -19.26 23.34
N ASP A 370 -7.09 -19.29 22.04
CA ASP A 370 -6.40 -20.14 21.06
C ASP A 370 -4.91 -19.76 20.96
N PHE A 371 -4.55 -18.48 21.01
CA PHE A 371 -3.15 -18.03 21.04
C PHE A 371 -2.40 -18.45 22.30
N ILE A 372 -3.03 -18.37 23.48
CA ILE A 372 -2.41 -18.82 24.73
C ILE A 372 -2.20 -20.33 24.73
N VAL A 373 -3.10 -21.10 24.09
CA VAL A 373 -2.90 -22.55 23.90
C VAL A 373 -1.67 -22.85 23.03
N GLU A 374 -1.46 -22.10 21.94
CA GLU A 374 -0.25 -22.23 21.13
C GLU A 374 1.02 -21.87 21.92
N CYS A 375 0.96 -20.82 22.75
CA CYS A 375 2.05 -20.49 23.68
C CYS A 375 2.34 -21.63 24.66
N LEU A 376 1.30 -22.28 25.19
CA LEU A 376 1.42 -23.43 26.09
C LEU A 376 2.03 -24.64 25.39
N TYR A 377 1.66 -24.94 24.15
CA TYR A 377 2.29 -26.02 23.38
C TYR A 377 3.79 -25.77 23.16
N ALA A 378 4.17 -24.55 22.81
CA ALA A 378 5.58 -24.18 22.68
C ALA A 378 6.33 -24.33 24.02
N ALA A 379 5.74 -23.87 25.13
CA ALA A 379 6.33 -23.99 26.45
C ALA A 379 6.49 -25.45 26.92
N ILE A 380 5.49 -26.31 26.68
CA ILE A 380 5.55 -27.75 26.99
C ILE A 380 6.64 -28.44 26.16
N GLY A 381 6.74 -28.10 24.86
CA GLY A 381 7.76 -28.63 23.97
C GLY A 381 9.18 -28.21 24.36
N ASP A 382 9.36 -26.93 24.70
CA ASP A 382 10.63 -26.39 25.19
C ASP A 382 11.02 -27.03 26.54
N GLY A 383 10.07 -27.17 27.46
CA GLY A 383 10.25 -27.83 28.75
C GLY A 383 10.63 -29.31 28.61
N HIS A 384 9.98 -30.05 27.70
CA HIS A 384 10.35 -31.44 27.41
C HIS A 384 11.79 -31.56 26.88
N ARG A 385 12.18 -30.69 25.94
CA ARG A 385 13.53 -30.67 25.39
C ARG A 385 14.57 -30.31 26.45
N ALA A 386 14.26 -29.35 27.32
CA ALA A 386 15.09 -29.00 28.46
C ALA A 386 15.28 -30.19 29.41
N LEU A 387 14.20 -30.91 29.77
CA LEU A 387 14.29 -32.13 30.59
C LEU A 387 15.11 -33.22 29.91
N TYR A 388 14.93 -33.44 28.61
CA TYR A 388 15.65 -34.49 27.88
C TYR A 388 17.15 -34.20 27.77
N ARG A 389 17.55 -32.93 27.60
CA ARG A 389 18.97 -32.54 27.42
C ARG A 389 19.73 -32.34 28.73
N SER A 390 19.04 -31.99 29.82
CA SER A 390 19.64 -31.67 31.13
C SER A 390 19.76 -32.87 32.07
N GLN A 391 20.00 -34.08 31.56
CA GLN A 391 20.04 -35.30 32.38
C GLN A 391 21.07 -35.29 33.51
N ALA A 392 22.11 -34.46 33.39
CA ALA A 392 23.19 -34.31 34.37
C ALA A 392 23.01 -33.11 35.33
N ASP A 393 22.06 -32.20 35.05
CA ASP A 393 21.81 -31.01 35.87
C ASP A 393 20.54 -31.18 36.70
N THR A 394 20.72 -31.66 37.93
CA THR A 394 19.63 -31.85 38.88
C THR A 394 18.91 -30.55 39.24
N GLY A 395 19.59 -29.39 39.19
CA GLY A 395 18.99 -28.10 39.47
C GLY A 395 17.98 -27.68 38.40
N LEU A 396 18.35 -27.81 37.13
CA LEU A 396 17.45 -27.48 36.03
C LEU A 396 16.28 -28.47 35.93
N GLN A 397 16.52 -29.77 36.16
CA GLN A 397 15.45 -30.78 36.27
C GLN A 397 14.42 -30.41 37.35
N LYS A 398 14.87 -29.96 38.53
CA LYS A 398 13.99 -29.51 39.62
C LYS A 398 13.12 -28.33 39.22
N ILE A 399 13.70 -27.32 38.60
CA ILE A 399 12.99 -26.10 38.19
C ILE A 399 11.91 -26.42 37.18
N VAL A 400 12.25 -27.17 36.13
CA VAL A 400 11.29 -27.52 35.08
C VAL A 400 10.21 -28.46 35.62
N THR A 401 10.56 -29.40 36.51
CA THR A 401 9.58 -30.26 37.19
C THR A 401 8.58 -29.46 38.01
N ASN A 402 9.04 -28.47 38.78
CA ASN A 402 8.14 -27.61 39.54
C ASN A 402 7.22 -26.78 38.63
N ASP A 403 7.72 -26.28 37.50
CA ASP A 403 6.91 -25.51 36.54
C ASP A 403 5.82 -26.37 35.88
N PHE A 404 6.14 -27.62 35.49
CA PHE A 404 5.15 -28.59 35.00
C PHE A 404 4.11 -28.93 36.08
N ALA A 405 4.54 -29.12 37.33
CA ALA A 405 3.66 -29.46 38.42
C ALA A 405 2.71 -28.29 38.77
N ASP A 406 3.23 -27.07 38.85
CA ASP A 406 2.46 -25.85 39.12
C ASP A 406 1.43 -25.57 38.03
N ALA A 407 1.80 -25.74 36.76
CA ALA A 407 0.88 -25.57 35.65
C ALA A 407 -0.18 -26.68 35.59
N PHE A 408 0.18 -27.93 35.91
CA PHE A 408 -0.77 -29.03 35.89
C PHE A 408 -1.81 -28.93 37.02
N GLU A 409 -1.39 -28.57 38.23
CA GLU A 409 -2.31 -28.34 39.35
C GLU A 409 -3.26 -27.16 39.11
N ALA A 410 -2.81 -26.17 38.33
CA ALA A 410 -3.69 -25.09 37.94
C ALA A 410 -4.82 -25.55 37.00
N LEU A 411 -4.69 -26.62 36.22
CA LEU A 411 -5.69 -26.99 35.21
C LEU A 411 -7.04 -27.46 35.80
N LEU A 412 -8.14 -26.95 35.26
CA LEU A 412 -9.50 -27.41 35.57
C LEU A 412 -9.84 -28.62 34.71
N ARG A 413 -9.74 -29.81 35.30
CA ARG A 413 -9.92 -31.09 34.59
C ARG A 413 -11.34 -31.39 34.13
N GLU A 414 -12.33 -30.66 34.65
CA GLU A 414 -13.73 -30.76 34.20
C GLU A 414 -13.90 -30.22 32.78
N HIS A 415 -13.02 -29.32 32.34
CA HIS A 415 -13.06 -28.77 31.00
C HIS A 415 -12.30 -29.66 30.00
N PRO A 416 -12.93 -30.09 28.87
CA PRO A 416 -12.34 -31.10 27.98
C PRO A 416 -11.03 -30.64 27.32
N ARG A 417 -10.92 -29.36 26.94
CA ARG A 417 -9.67 -28.82 26.36
C ARG A 417 -8.53 -28.77 27.37
N GLN A 418 -8.83 -28.43 28.63
CA GLN A 418 -7.82 -28.36 29.70
C GLN A 418 -7.37 -29.77 30.12
N ALA A 419 -8.29 -30.74 30.13
CA ALA A 419 -7.97 -32.15 30.35
C ALA A 419 -6.99 -32.70 29.29
N GLN A 420 -7.23 -32.39 28.01
CA GLN A 420 -6.32 -32.78 26.91
C GLN A 420 -4.92 -32.17 27.06
N LEU A 421 -4.85 -30.88 27.44
CA LEU A 421 -3.57 -30.22 27.70
C LEU A 421 -2.84 -30.88 28.88
N GLY A 422 -3.56 -31.20 29.96
CA GLY A 422 -3.01 -31.92 31.09
C GLY A 422 -2.44 -33.29 30.71
N ASP A 423 -3.17 -34.07 29.90
CA ASP A 423 -2.69 -35.36 29.40
C ASP A 423 -1.42 -35.21 28.54
N LEU A 424 -1.32 -34.14 27.76
CA LEU A 424 -0.12 -33.83 26.98
C LEU A 424 1.07 -33.47 27.88
N MET A 425 0.85 -32.62 28.89
CA MET A 425 1.87 -32.22 29.87
C MET A 425 2.46 -33.43 30.58
N ILE A 426 1.61 -34.34 31.08
CA ILE A 426 2.07 -35.55 31.77
C ILE A 426 2.83 -36.48 30.83
N ARG A 427 2.39 -36.61 29.57
CA ARG A 427 3.09 -37.42 28.58
C ARG A 427 4.49 -36.89 28.31
N TYR A 428 4.60 -35.60 27.98
CA TYR A 428 5.86 -34.94 27.65
C TYR A 428 6.81 -34.92 28.85
N PHE A 429 6.29 -34.66 30.05
CA PHE A 429 7.07 -34.73 31.28
C PHE A 429 7.62 -36.14 31.51
N ALA A 430 6.76 -37.17 31.49
CA ALA A 430 7.16 -38.55 31.75
C ALA A 430 8.11 -39.11 30.68
N ASP A 431 8.06 -38.61 29.44
CA ASP A 431 8.97 -38.97 28.35
C ASP A 431 10.33 -38.26 28.45
N GLY A 432 10.40 -37.08 29.09
CA GLY A 432 11.61 -36.26 29.16
C GLY A 432 12.42 -36.38 30.46
N VAL A 433 11.77 -36.67 31.59
CA VAL A 433 12.41 -36.63 32.93
C VAL A 433 13.40 -37.78 33.16
N ASN A 434 14.53 -37.48 33.80
CA ASN A 434 15.47 -38.50 34.27
C ASN A 434 14.96 -39.16 35.55
N TYR A 435 14.81 -40.49 35.55
CA TYR A 435 14.34 -41.25 36.72
C TYR A 435 15.16 -41.03 37.99
N LYS A 436 16.49 -40.86 37.88
CA LYS A 436 17.34 -40.61 39.06
C LYS A 436 17.02 -39.25 39.69
N SER A 437 16.94 -38.21 38.86
CA SER A 437 16.57 -36.87 39.30
C SER A 437 15.14 -36.84 39.83
N TRP A 438 14.19 -37.55 39.22
CA TRP A 438 12.82 -37.65 39.73
C TRP A 438 12.75 -38.22 41.16
N MET A 439 13.47 -39.30 41.44
CA MET A 439 13.50 -39.91 42.78
C MET A 439 14.06 -38.96 43.86
N GLU A 440 14.95 -38.03 43.48
CA GLU A 440 15.50 -37.03 44.39
C GLU A 440 14.59 -35.81 44.57
N CYS A 441 13.66 -35.57 43.64
CA CYS A 441 12.83 -34.36 43.62
C CYS A 441 11.35 -34.62 43.97
N VAL A 442 10.92 -35.89 43.97
CA VAL A 442 9.51 -36.26 44.15
C VAL A 442 8.94 -35.74 45.48
N ASP A 443 9.73 -35.77 46.55
CA ASP A 443 9.32 -35.32 47.89
C ASP A 443 8.99 -33.82 47.94
N GLU A 444 9.67 -33.00 47.13
CA GLU A 444 9.42 -31.55 47.04
C GLU A 444 8.12 -31.22 46.31
N VAL A 445 7.63 -32.13 45.46
CA VAL A 445 6.43 -31.96 44.63
C VAL A 445 5.21 -32.68 45.26
N MET A 446 5.38 -33.34 46.39
CA MET A 446 4.29 -34.05 47.11
C MET A 446 3.14 -33.14 47.55
N ASN A 447 3.38 -31.83 47.65
CA ASN A 447 2.35 -30.82 47.88
C ASN A 447 1.37 -30.63 46.69
N ARG A 448 1.60 -31.31 45.57
CA ARG A 448 0.82 -31.28 44.33
C ARG A 448 0.31 -32.69 43.99
N PRO A 449 -0.73 -33.16 44.69
CA PRO A 449 -1.12 -34.56 44.69
C PRO A 449 -1.70 -35.04 43.37
N HIS A 450 -2.34 -34.16 42.59
CA HIS A 450 -2.91 -34.53 41.30
C HIS A 450 -1.80 -34.79 40.29
N PHE A 451 -0.78 -33.92 40.23
CA PHE A 451 0.37 -34.11 39.36
C PHE A 451 1.10 -35.42 39.67
N VAL A 452 1.46 -35.65 40.94
CA VAL A 452 2.19 -36.85 41.36
C VAL A 452 1.40 -38.13 41.07
N GLY A 453 0.08 -38.12 41.31
CA GLY A 453 -0.78 -39.27 41.03
C GLY A 453 -0.82 -39.63 39.54
N HIS A 454 -0.91 -38.64 38.66
CA HIS A 454 -0.95 -38.87 37.20
C HIS A 454 0.40 -39.27 36.63
N VAL A 455 1.49 -38.67 37.09
CA VAL A 455 2.85 -39.07 36.72
C VAL A 455 3.10 -40.53 37.14
N SER A 456 2.75 -40.88 38.38
CA SER A 456 2.90 -42.26 38.90
C SER A 456 2.08 -43.27 38.09
N LYS A 457 0.82 -42.93 37.76
CA LYS A 457 -0.02 -43.76 36.89
C LYS A 457 0.62 -43.94 35.51
N ARG A 458 1.21 -42.89 34.94
CA ARG A 458 1.88 -42.94 33.64
C ARG A 458 3.14 -43.80 33.68
N PHE A 459 3.95 -43.70 34.73
CA PHE A 459 5.11 -44.57 34.93
C PHE A 459 4.72 -46.04 35.10
N ALA A 460 3.65 -46.33 35.86
CA ALA A 460 3.12 -47.68 35.98
C ALA A 460 2.69 -48.26 34.62
N PHE A 461 1.99 -47.47 33.79
CA PHE A 461 1.66 -47.90 32.43
C PHE A 461 2.88 -48.15 31.54
N LYS A 462 3.90 -47.28 31.61
CA LYS A 462 5.15 -47.48 30.87
C LYS A 462 5.87 -48.76 31.30
N LEU A 463 5.91 -49.04 32.61
CA LEU A 463 6.50 -50.28 33.13
C LEU A 463 5.72 -51.52 32.66
N ALA A 464 4.38 -51.46 32.65
CA ALA A 464 3.54 -52.53 32.12
C ALA A 464 3.80 -52.77 30.62
N ASP A 465 3.87 -51.71 29.81
CA ASP A 465 4.16 -51.81 28.37
C ASP A 465 5.59 -52.33 28.09
N GLN A 466 6.57 -51.95 28.92
CA GLN A 466 7.92 -52.52 28.88
C GLN A 466 7.96 -54.00 29.27
N ALA A 467 7.16 -54.41 30.26
CA ALA A 467 7.05 -55.82 30.65
C ALA A 467 6.39 -56.65 29.54
N ASP A 468 5.34 -56.13 28.90
CA ASP A 468 4.64 -56.77 27.78
C ASP A 468 5.51 -56.86 26.53
N SER A 469 6.27 -55.81 26.20
CA SER A 469 7.22 -55.83 25.09
C SER A 469 8.38 -56.82 25.33
N ARG A 470 8.94 -56.86 26.55
CA ARG A 470 9.91 -57.90 26.94
C ARG A 470 9.32 -59.31 26.90
N GLY A 471 8.05 -59.47 27.29
CA GLY A 471 7.31 -60.73 27.19
C GLY A 471 7.09 -61.16 25.74
N LYS A 472 6.79 -60.23 24.83
CA LYS A 472 6.67 -60.48 23.39
C LYS A 472 8.02 -60.84 22.75
N ILE A 473 9.10 -60.18 23.14
CA ILE A 473 10.48 -60.50 22.71
C ILE A 473 10.87 -61.90 23.19
N ARG A 474 10.68 -62.21 24.48
CA ARG A 474 10.92 -63.55 25.04
C ARG A 474 10.07 -64.63 24.38
N ARG A 475 8.80 -64.36 24.04
CA ARG A 475 7.94 -65.29 23.29
C ARG A 475 8.39 -65.49 21.84
N ARG A 476 8.99 -64.48 21.21
CA ARG A 476 9.64 -64.61 19.89
C ARG A 476 10.94 -65.38 19.97
N GLU A 477 11.72 -65.25 21.04
CA GLU A 477 12.95 -66.03 21.25
C GLU A 477 12.67 -67.51 21.59
N LEU A 478 11.58 -67.79 22.31
CA LEU A 478 11.14 -69.16 22.66
C LEU A 478 10.45 -69.88 21.50
N ARG A 479 9.88 -69.13 20.54
CA ARG A 479 9.52 -69.65 19.22
C ARG A 479 10.75 -69.52 18.32
N GLY A 480 11.73 -70.39 18.53
CA GLY A 480 12.88 -70.53 17.63
C GLY A 480 12.44 -70.72 16.16
N PRO A 481 13.37 -70.56 15.20
CA PRO A 481 13.11 -70.33 13.78
C PRO A 481 12.09 -71.27 13.13
#